data_AF-A0A6M0G314-F1
#
_entry.id   AF-A0A6M0G314-F1
#
_cell.length_a   1.000
_cell.length_b   1.000
_cell.length_c   1.000
_cell.angle_alpha   90.00
_cell.angle_beta   90.00
_cell.angle_gamma   90.00
#
_symmetry.space_group_name_H-M   'P 1'
#
loop_
_entity.id
_entity.type
_entity.pdbx_description
1 polymer ?
#
loop_
_entity_poly.entity_id
_entity_poly.type
_entity_poly.pdbx_seq_one_letter_code
_entity_poly.pdbx_strand_id
1 'polypeptide(L)'
;MIKKHYRKNTKGREEFEKLIDDYLEKLESNPCSDELSEPEPFPGNTAEQDFEFRKKRWRRLPKLQGGARLGRLIFVVYHPKRIVNLIWLYTHAEFQEPKSRPLRKRI
;
A
#
# COMPACT_ATOMS: atom_id res chain seq x y z
N MET A 1 -5.67 -11.65 -1.14
CA MET A 1 -5.22 -10.95 0.07
C MET A 1 -3.92 -11.58 0.50
N ILE A 2 -2.88 -10.77 0.61
CA ILE A 2 -1.46 -11.14 0.78
C ILE A 2 -1.21 -12.30 1.76
N LYS A 3 -1.97 -12.37 2.86
CA LYS A 3 -1.92 -13.47 3.85
C LYS A 3 -2.14 -14.87 3.25
N LYS A 4 -2.85 -14.99 2.12
CA LYS A 4 -3.04 -16.26 1.40
C LYS A 4 -1.72 -16.86 0.89
N HIS A 5 -0.74 -16.02 0.55
CA HIS A 5 0.59 -16.50 0.16
C HIS A 5 1.35 -17.17 1.32
N TYR A 6 0.94 -16.90 2.56
CA TYR A 6 1.53 -17.46 3.77
C TYR A 6 0.71 -18.59 4.40
N ARG A 7 -0.34 -19.10 3.73
CA ARG A 7 -1.28 -20.08 4.32
C ARG A 7 -0.57 -21.32 4.90
N LYS A 8 0.52 -21.77 4.26
CA LYS A 8 1.32 -22.94 4.69
C LYS A 8 2.65 -22.54 5.38
N ASN A 9 2.89 -21.25 5.60
CA ASN A 9 4.15 -20.72 6.12
C ASN A 9 3.88 -19.72 7.25
N THR A 10 3.62 -20.25 8.45
CA THR A 10 3.31 -19.46 9.66
C THR A 10 4.44 -18.50 10.03
N LYS A 11 5.70 -18.96 9.99
CA LYS A 11 6.86 -18.10 10.26
C LYS A 11 6.94 -16.91 9.29
N GLY A 12 6.71 -17.16 8.00
CA GLY A 12 6.67 -16.09 7.00
C GLY A 12 5.52 -15.11 7.25
N ARG A 13 4.38 -15.57 7.75
CA ARG A 13 3.26 -14.72 8.14
C ARG A 13 3.61 -13.81 9.31
N GLU A 14 4.23 -14.36 10.36
CA GLU A 14 4.66 -13.59 11.54
C GLU A 14 5.72 -12.54 11.16
N GLU A 15 6.72 -12.92 10.38
CA GLU A 15 7.73 -11.99 9.85
C GLU A 15 7.09 -10.87 9.01
N PHE A 16 6.05 -11.19 8.23
CA PHE A 16 5.30 -10.21 7.45
C PHE A 16 4.45 -9.29 8.33
N GLU A 17 3.73 -9.83 9.31
CA GLU A 17 2.91 -9.02 10.23
C GLU A 17 3.81 -8.03 10.99
N LYS A 18 4.96 -8.51 11.52
CA LYS A 18 5.96 -7.64 12.15
C LYS A 18 6.50 -6.56 11.20
N LEU A 19 6.83 -6.91 9.95
CA LEU A 19 7.29 -5.93 8.95
C LEU A 19 6.27 -4.81 8.74
N ILE A 20 4.97 -5.14 8.73
CA ILE A 20 3.90 -4.17 8.55
C ILE A 20 3.76 -3.31 9.81
N ASP A 21 3.75 -3.91 11.00
CA ASP A 21 3.65 -3.19 12.27
C ASP A 21 4.81 -2.19 12.44
N ASP A 22 6.06 -2.64 12.26
CA ASP A 22 7.27 -1.79 12.29
C ASP A 22 7.19 -0.63 11.28
N TYR A 23 6.50 -0.84 10.15
CA TYR A 23 6.31 0.21 9.14
C TYR A 23 5.22 1.20 9.54
N LEU A 24 4.11 0.74 10.12
CA LEU A 24 3.01 1.59 10.57
C LEU A 24 3.47 2.51 11.71
N GLU A 25 4.27 2.02 12.66
CA GLU A 25 4.86 2.85 13.71
C GLU A 25 5.70 4.00 13.15
N LYS A 26 6.52 3.72 12.13
CA LYS A 26 7.30 4.75 11.43
C LYS A 26 6.40 5.74 10.72
N LEU A 27 5.33 5.25 10.09
CA LEU A 27 4.38 6.07 9.36
C LEU A 27 3.59 7.01 10.29
N GLU A 28 3.26 6.58 11.50
CA GLU A 28 2.62 7.43 12.51
C GLU A 28 3.52 8.60 12.92
N SER A 29 4.82 8.37 13.05
CA SER A 29 5.77 9.44 13.41
C SER A 29 5.93 10.49 12.29
N ASN A 30 6.06 10.05 11.04
CA ASN A 30 6.26 10.92 9.88
C ASN A 30 5.64 10.32 8.61
N PRO A 31 4.35 10.57 8.34
CA PRO A 31 3.64 9.94 7.24
C PRO A 31 4.06 10.41 5.84
N CYS A 32 4.75 11.55 5.77
CA CYS A 32 5.16 12.20 4.51
C CYS A 32 6.63 11.97 4.16
N SER A 33 7.33 11.08 4.87
CA SER A 33 8.74 10.80 4.60
C SER A 33 8.93 10.07 3.27
N ASP A 34 9.77 10.66 2.40
CA ASP A 34 10.20 10.09 1.12
C ASP A 34 11.08 8.84 1.29
N GLU A 35 11.71 8.68 2.45
CA GLU A 35 12.42 7.45 2.80
C GLU A 35 11.45 6.30 3.08
N LEU A 36 10.29 6.62 3.65
CA LEU A 36 9.27 5.64 3.99
C LEU A 36 8.42 5.28 2.78
N SER A 37 8.07 6.21 1.91
CA SER A 37 7.17 5.97 0.77
C SER A 37 7.37 7.02 -0.30
N GLU A 38 6.91 6.79 -1.52
CA GLU A 38 7.02 7.78 -2.60
C GLU A 38 5.68 8.52 -2.78
N PRO A 39 5.67 9.85 -2.98
CA PRO A 39 4.48 10.56 -3.41
C PRO A 39 4.10 10.09 -4.81
N GLU A 40 2.80 10.01 -5.06
CA GLU A 40 2.24 9.55 -6.31
C GLU A 40 1.16 10.54 -6.77
N PRO A 41 1.01 10.75 -8.08
CA PRO A 41 -0.09 11.56 -8.57
C PRO A 41 -1.43 10.90 -8.22
N PHE A 42 -2.44 11.72 -7.91
CA PHE A 42 -3.80 11.22 -7.81
C PHE A 42 -4.24 10.63 -9.17
N PRO A 43 -5.02 9.55 -9.17
CA PRO A 43 -5.51 8.96 -10.40
C PRO A 43 -6.48 9.91 -11.11
N GLY A 44 -6.08 10.42 -12.28
CA GLY A 44 -6.87 11.39 -13.04
C GLY A 44 -6.93 12.76 -12.36
N ASN A 45 -8.03 13.49 -12.56
CA ASN A 45 -8.23 14.84 -12.00
C ASN A 45 -8.94 14.80 -10.64
N THR A 46 -8.64 13.81 -9.80
CA THR A 46 -9.25 13.65 -8.47
C THR A 46 -8.35 14.12 -7.34
N ALA A 47 -7.35 14.95 -7.64
CA ALA A 47 -6.53 15.57 -6.63
C ALA A 47 -7.41 16.46 -5.75
N GLU A 48 -7.30 16.29 -4.44
CA GLU A 48 -8.02 17.09 -3.45
C GLU A 48 -7.00 17.89 -2.64
N GLN A 49 -7.36 19.12 -2.28
CA GLN A 49 -6.49 19.97 -1.48
C GLN A 49 -6.16 19.29 -0.14
N ASP A 50 -4.92 19.46 0.33
CA ASP A 50 -4.43 18.94 1.61
C ASP A 50 -4.35 17.41 1.74
N PHE A 51 -4.68 16.68 0.67
CA PHE A 51 -4.49 15.24 0.58
C PHE A 51 -3.26 14.89 -0.26
N GLU A 52 -2.55 13.86 0.17
CA GLU A 52 -1.37 13.36 -0.51
C GLU A 52 -1.47 11.86 -0.71
N PHE A 53 -1.40 11.42 -1.97
CA PHE A 53 -1.44 10.02 -2.34
C PHE A 53 -0.02 9.46 -2.33
N ARG A 54 0.21 8.38 -1.58
CA ARG A 54 1.56 7.83 -1.39
C ARG A 54 1.57 6.32 -1.59
N LYS A 55 2.76 5.81 -1.96
CA LYS A 55 2.96 4.38 -2.22
C LYS A 55 4.27 3.88 -1.63
N LYS A 56 4.19 2.83 -0.82
CA LYS A 56 5.34 2.01 -0.43
C LYS A 56 5.54 0.87 -1.41
N ARG A 57 6.79 0.65 -1.83
CA ARG A 57 7.21 -0.54 -2.58
C ARG A 57 8.15 -1.38 -1.72
N TRP A 58 7.77 -2.63 -1.43
CA TRP A 58 8.69 -3.63 -0.87
C TRP A 58 9.23 -4.51 -2.01
N ARG A 59 10.56 -4.51 -2.19
CA ARG A 59 11.22 -5.37 -3.19
C ARG A 59 11.30 -6.84 -2.75
N ARG A 60 11.16 -7.11 -1.45
CA ARG A 60 11.25 -8.45 -0.88
C ARG A 60 10.37 -8.57 0.37
N LEU A 61 9.20 -9.16 0.19
CA LEU A 61 8.38 -9.62 1.31
C LEU A 61 8.97 -10.90 1.91
N PRO A 62 8.82 -11.11 3.24
CA PRO A 62 9.39 -12.26 3.92
C PRO A 62 8.97 -13.57 3.28
N LYS A 63 9.91 -14.48 3.05
CA LYS A 63 9.67 -15.87 2.60
C LYS A 63 8.78 -16.03 1.34
N LEU A 64 8.59 -15.00 0.53
CA LEU A 64 7.89 -15.07 -0.76
C LEU A 64 8.88 -15.01 -1.92
N GLN A 65 8.45 -15.54 -3.07
CA GLN A 65 9.24 -15.61 -4.31
C GLN A 65 8.43 -15.10 -5.50
N GLY A 66 9.11 -14.83 -6.62
CA GLY A 66 8.49 -14.33 -7.84
C GLY A 66 7.72 -13.02 -7.62
N GLY A 67 6.61 -12.82 -8.32
CA GLY A 67 5.75 -11.64 -8.17
C GLY A 67 5.14 -11.50 -6.76
N ALA A 68 4.99 -12.59 -6.01
CA ALA A 68 4.44 -12.55 -4.66
C ALA A 68 5.39 -11.85 -3.66
N ARG A 69 6.70 -11.75 -3.96
CA ARG A 69 7.66 -11.04 -3.10
C ARG A 69 7.61 -9.53 -3.25
N LEU A 70 6.95 -9.02 -4.29
CA LEU A 70 6.88 -7.59 -4.59
C LEU A 70 5.61 -7.02 -3.98
N GLY A 71 5.75 -6.43 -2.80
CA GLY A 71 4.64 -5.83 -2.04
C GLY A 71 4.44 -4.36 -2.39
N ARG A 72 3.20 -3.91 -2.36
CA ARG A 72 2.84 -2.50 -2.47
C ARG A 72 1.80 -2.14 -1.42
N LEU A 73 1.99 -1.01 -0.75
CA LEU A 73 0.97 -0.35 0.06
C LEU A 73 0.64 0.99 -0.58
N ILE A 74 -0.65 1.23 -0.80
CA ILE A 74 -1.20 2.51 -1.23
C ILE A 74 -1.92 3.10 -0.03
N PHE A 75 -1.70 4.38 0.23
CA PHE A 75 -2.37 5.11 1.30
C PHE A 75 -2.48 6.60 0.94
N VAL A 76 -3.31 7.30 1.69
CA VAL A 76 -3.50 8.74 1.59
C VAL A 76 -3.22 9.40 2.93
N VAL A 77 -2.48 10.50 2.91
CA VAL A 77 -2.26 11.36 4.07
C VAL A 77 -3.17 12.58 3.95
N TYR A 78 -3.89 12.93 5.01
CA TYR A 78 -4.59 14.19 5.15
C TYR A 78 -3.80 15.08 6.11
N HIS A 79 -3.10 16.08 5.57
CA HIS A 79 -2.13 16.89 6.30
C HIS A 79 -2.71 17.65 7.50
N PRO A 80 -3.88 18.32 7.42
CA PRO A 80 -4.39 19.18 8.49
C PRO A 80 -4.68 18.44 9.80
N LYS A 81 -4.98 17.13 9.72
CA LYS A 81 -5.23 16.29 10.90
C LYS A 81 -4.17 15.20 11.08
N ARG A 82 -3.13 15.15 10.24
CA ARG A 82 -2.12 14.09 10.20
C ARG A 82 -2.75 12.68 10.18
N ILE A 83 -3.85 12.51 9.45
CA ILE A 83 -4.55 11.23 9.35
C ILE A 83 -3.98 10.44 8.18
N VAL A 84 -3.68 9.17 8.43
CA VAL A 84 -3.25 8.21 7.40
C VAL A 84 -4.39 7.24 7.12
N ASN A 85 -4.84 7.18 5.87
CA ASN A 85 -5.84 6.23 5.40
C ASN A 85 -5.18 5.16 4.55
N LEU A 86 -5.10 3.94 5.07
CA LEU A 86 -4.57 2.79 4.32
C LEU A 86 -5.59 2.33 3.28
N ILE A 87 -5.24 2.40 2.00
CA ILE A 87 -6.17 2.08 0.90
C ILE A 87 -6.03 0.62 0.51
N TRP A 88 -4.81 0.18 0.21
CA TRP A 88 -4.62 -1.18 -0.30
C TRP A 88 -3.21 -1.72 -0.10
N LEU A 89 -3.11 -2.93 0.44
CA LEU A 89 -1.90 -3.73 0.54
C LEU A 89 -2.02 -4.99 -0.32
N TYR A 90 -1.12 -5.15 -1.29
CA TYR A 90 -1.17 -6.26 -2.25
C TYR A 90 0.23 -6.67 -2.74
N THR A 91 0.33 -7.85 -3.34
CA THR A 91 1.52 -8.27 -4.09
C THR A 91 1.31 -8.12 -5.60
N HIS A 92 2.38 -8.04 -6.40
CA HIS A 92 2.25 -8.08 -7.87
C HIS A 92 1.52 -9.33 -8.36
N ALA A 93 1.65 -10.46 -7.66
CA ALA A 93 0.95 -11.69 -8.04
C ALA A 93 -0.58 -11.60 -7.85
N GLU A 94 -1.05 -10.70 -6.99
CA GLU A 94 -2.48 -10.47 -6.74
C GLU A 94 -3.05 -9.33 -7.57
N PHE A 95 -2.20 -8.45 -8.09
CA PHE A 95 -2.64 -7.29 -8.83
C PHE A 95 -3.24 -7.72 -10.17
N GLN A 96 -4.53 -7.45 -10.33
CA GLN A 96 -5.21 -7.49 -11.61
C GLN A 96 -5.67 -6.07 -11.90
N GLU A 97 -5.21 -5.52 -13.03
CA GLU A 97 -5.71 -4.24 -13.48
C GLU A 97 -7.21 -4.40 -13.78
N PRO A 98 -8.08 -3.58 -13.16
CA PRO A 98 -9.49 -3.64 -13.47
C PRO A 98 -9.66 -3.34 -14.97
N LYS A 99 -10.52 -4.10 -15.66
CA LYS A 99 -10.85 -3.82 -17.06
C LYS A 99 -11.24 -2.35 -17.17
N SER A 100 -10.55 -1.59 -18.02
CA SER A 100 -10.78 -0.16 -18.20
C SER A 100 -12.23 0.05 -18.65
N ARG A 101 -13.09 0.41 -17.70
CA ARG A 101 -14.45 0.87 -17.95
C ARG A 101 -14.54 2.26 -17.35
N PRO A 102 -14.95 3.27 -18.13
CA PRO A 102 -15.19 4.58 -17.56
C PRO A 102 -16.29 4.46 -16.52
N LEU A 103 -15.96 4.75 -15.26
CA LEU A 103 -16.93 4.89 -14.18
C LEU A 103 -17.68 6.21 -14.39
N ARG A 104 -18.64 6.22 -15.33
CA ARG A 104 -19.53 7.36 -15.50
C ARG A 104 -20.50 7.38 -14.33
N LYS A 105 -20.60 8.52 -13.62
CA LYS A 105 -21.77 8.81 -12.78
C LYS A 105 -23.00 8.65 -13.68
N ARG A 106 -23.92 7.75 -13.33
CA ARG A 106 -25.31 7.92 -13.75
C ARG A 106 -25.81 9.12 -12.94
N ILE A 107 -25.97 10.25 -13.62
CA ILE A 107 -26.75 11.39 -13.13
C ILE A 107 -28.22 11.00 -13.32
#